data_AF-A0A946QG50-F1
#
_entry.id   AF-A0A946QG50-F1
#
_cell.length_a   1.000
_cell.length_b   1.000
_cell.length_c   1.000
_cell.angle_alpha   90.00
_cell.angle_beta   90.00
_cell.angle_gamma   90.00
#
_symmetry.space_group_name_H-M   'P 1'
#
loop_
_entity.id
_entity.type
_entity.pdbx_description
1 polymer ?
#
loop_
_entity_poly.entity_id
_entity_poly.type
_entity_poly.pdbx_seq_one_letter_code
_entity_poly.pdbx_strand_id
1 'polypeptide(L)' 'MVQISAAMVKELREATGSGIMDCKRVLAEVEGNMENAVDLLRKKGLAKAAKRAGRSTSEGL' A
#
# COMPACT_ATOMS: atom_id res chain seq x y z
N MET A 1 16.59 -3.85 -15.17
CA MET A 1 16.01 -3.49 -13.86
C MET A 1 15.00 -2.40 -14.08
N VAL A 2 13.76 -2.57 -13.63
CA VAL A 2 12.74 -1.53 -13.65
C VAL A 2 13.25 -0.31 -12.90
N GLN A 3 13.27 0.84 -13.56
CA GLN A 3 13.66 2.11 -12.94
C GLN A 3 12.49 2.68 -12.15
N ILE A 4 12.32 2.24 -10.91
CA ILE A 4 11.37 2.86 -9.99
C ILE A 4 11.95 4.20 -9.55
N SER A 5 11.41 5.28 -10.10
CA SER A 5 11.84 6.62 -9.74
C SER A 5 11.22 7.08 -8.42
N ALA A 6 11.87 8.00 -7.72
CA ALA A 6 11.30 8.64 -6.54
C ALA A 6 9.99 9.37 -6.87
N ALA A 7 9.84 9.86 -8.11
CA ALA A 7 8.61 10.47 -8.60
C ALA A 7 7.46 9.45 -8.66
N MET A 8 7.67 8.25 -9.19
CA MET A 8 6.65 7.18 -9.20
C MET A 8 6.21 6.81 -7.78
N VAL A 9 7.16 6.66 -6.86
CA VAL A 9 6.83 6.35 -5.45
C VAL A 9 6.00 7.48 -4.82
N LYS A 10 6.31 8.73 -5.15
CA LYS A 10 5.59 9.90 -4.64
C LYS A 10 4.18 9.97 -5.21
N GLU A 11 4.03 9.81 -6.52
CA GLU A 11 2.74 9.85 -7.22
C GLU A 11 1.82 8.72 -6.74
N LEU A 12 2.34 7.50 -6.59
CA LEU A 12 1.60 6.37 -6.03
C LEU A 12 1.15 6.62 -4.58
N ARG A 13 2.02 7.25 -3.76
CA ARG A 13 1.67 7.66 -2.40
C ARG A 13 0.56 8.72 -2.40
N GLU A 14 0.60 9.69 -3.30
CA GLU A 14 -0.42 10.73 -3.41
C GLU A 14 -1.77 10.14 -3.85
N ALA A 15 -1.76 9.18 -4.78
CA ALA A 15 -2.97 8.51 -5.25
C ALA A 15 -3.60 7.56 -4.22
N THR A 16 -2.78 6.85 -3.44
CA THR A 16 -3.24 5.79 -2.51
C THR A 16 -3.24 6.19 -1.04
N GLY A 17 -2.53 7.26 -0.68
CA GLY A 17 -2.25 7.65 0.71
C GLY A 17 -1.35 6.68 1.47
N SER A 18 -0.75 5.68 0.81
CA SER A 18 0.05 4.64 1.45
C SER A 18 1.46 5.12 1.81
N GLY A 19 2.11 4.44 2.77
CA GLY A 19 3.48 4.77 3.19
C GLY A 19 4.50 4.65 2.04
N ILE A 20 5.55 5.47 2.07
CA ILE A 20 6.61 5.51 1.05
C ILE A 20 7.24 4.13 0.82
N MET A 21 7.46 3.35 1.89
CA MET A 21 8.04 2.02 1.82
C MET A 21 7.10 0.98 1.21
N ASP A 22 5.80 1.07 1.49
CA ASP A 22 4.78 0.21 0.87
C ASP A 22 4.68 0.53 -0.63
N CYS A 23 4.65 1.81 -1.01
CA CYS A 23 4.64 2.24 -2.42
C CYS A 23 5.86 1.73 -3.18
N LYS A 24 7.07 1.88 -2.61
CA LYS A 24 8.31 1.39 -3.23
C LYS A 24 8.36 -0.13 -3.37
N ARG A 25 7.91 -0.87 -2.35
CA ARG A 25 7.82 -2.34 -2.42
C ARG A 25 6.85 -2.80 -3.49
N VAL A 26 5.65 -2.22 -3.50
CA VAL A 26 4.61 -2.60 -4.45
C VAL A 26 5.04 -2.27 -5.87
N LEU A 27 5.64 -1.09 -6.13
CA LEU A 27 6.21 -0.75 -7.43
C LEU A 27 7.31 -1.73 -7.86
N ALA A 28 8.06 -2.32 -6.92
CA ALA A 28 9.03 -3.35 -7.23
C ALA A 28 8.40 -4.71 -7.54
N GLU A 29 7.30 -5.06 -6.87
CA GLU A 29 6.52 -6.27 -7.10
C GLU A 29 5.83 -6.27 -8.47
N VAL A 30 5.35 -5.10 -8.91
CA VAL A 30 4.58 -4.91 -10.16
C VAL A 30 5.41 -4.29 -11.28
N GLU A 31 6.73 -4.27 -11.12
CA GLU A 31 7.66 -3.81 -12.16
C GLU A 31 7.37 -2.37 -12.66
N GLY A 32 6.97 -1.48 -11.75
CA GLY A 32 6.68 -0.07 -12.03
C GLY A 32 5.29 0.19 -12.62
N ASN A 33 4.44 -0.82 -12.68
CA ASN A 33 3.07 -0.69 -13.15
C ASN A 33 2.17 0.02 -12.10
N MET A 34 1.84 1.29 -12.34
CA MET A 34 1.08 2.13 -11.41
C MET A 34 -0.33 1.60 -11.13
N GLU A 35 -1.06 1.11 -12.13
CA GLU A 35 -2.42 0.57 -11.94
C GLU A 35 -2.41 -0.65 -11.04
N ASN A 36 -1.52 -1.61 -11.33
CA ASN A 36 -1.35 -2.79 -10.48
C ASN A 36 -0.88 -2.40 -9.08
N ALA A 37 -0.03 -1.38 -8.96
CA ALA A 37 0.45 -0.91 -7.67
C ALA A 37 -0.66 -0.34 -6.78
N VAL A 38 -1.55 0.47 -7.36
CA VAL A 38 -2.71 1.05 -6.68
C VAL A 38 -3.64 -0.07 -6.19
N ASP A 39 -3.94 -1.05 -7.03
CA ASP A 39 -4.82 -2.17 -6.67
C ASP A 39 -4.23 -3.05 -5.57
N LEU A 40 -2.93 -3.34 -5.64
CA LEU A 40 -2.19 -4.08 -4.61
C LEU A 40 -2.19 -3.34 -3.27
N LEU A 41 -1.94 -2.03 -3.28
CA LEU A 41 -1.97 -1.21 -2.07
C LEU A 41 -3.36 -1.15 -1.46
N ARG A 42 -4.42 -1.02 -2.29
CA ARG A 42 -5.80 -1.04 -1.81
C ARG A 42 -6.15 -2.39 -1.17
N LYS A 43 -5.79 -3.51 -1.80
CA LYS A 43 -5.97 -4.86 -1.23
C LYS A 43 -5.19 -5.05 0.08
N LYS A 44 -3.92 -4.64 0.12
CA LYS A 44 -3.08 -4.70 1.33
C LYS A 44 -3.65 -3.80 2.46
N GLY A 45 -4.18 -2.63 2.11
CA GLY A 45 -4.82 -1.69 3.05
C GLY A 45 -6.10 -2.26 3.68
N LEU A 46 -6.97 -2.88 2.87
CA LEU A 46 -8.18 -3.55 3.34
C LEU A 46 -7.85 -4.72 4.29
N ALA A 47 -6.83 -5.53 3.98
CA ALA A 47 -6.39 -6.61 4.87
C ALA A 47 -5.87 -6.08 6.22
N LYS A 48 -5.16 -4.94 6.22
CA LYS A 48 -4.66 -4.28 7.44
C LYS A 48 -5.80 -3.67 8.25
N ALA A 49 -6.80 -3.10 7.59
CA ALA A 49 -8.02 -2.59 8.24
C ALA A 49 -8.88 -3.72 8.81
N ALA A 50 -9.03 -4.84 8.08
CA ALA A 50 -9.73 -6.02 8.55
C ALA A 50 -9.06 -6.65 9.79
N LYS A 51 -7.71 -6.73 9.81
CA LYS A 51 -6.96 -7.15 11.01
C LYS A 51 -7.15 -6.20 12.20
N ARG A 52 -7.40 -4.91 11.96
CA ARG A 52 -7.76 -3.96 13.03
C ARG A 52 -9.22 -4.13 13.48
N ALA A 53 -10.15 -4.43 12.57
CA ALA A 53 -11.54 -4.72 12.92
C ALA A 53 -11.69 -6.02 13.72
N GLY A 54 -10.82 -7.00 13.48
CA GLY A 54 -10.69 -8.21 14.31
C GLY A 54 -10.01 -7.98 15.67
N ARG A 55 -9.44 -6.79 15.90
CA ARG A 55 -9.04 -6.33 17.23
C ARG A 55 -10.27 -5.73 17.91
N SER A 56 -11.32 -6.53 18.04
CA SER A 56 -12.38 -6.25 18.99
C SER A 56 -11.73 -6.07 20.35
N THR A 57 -11.82 -4.84 20.83
CA THR A 57 -11.64 -4.43 22.22
C THR A 57 -12.26 -5.47 23.16
N SER A 58 -11.47 -6.46 23.60
CA SER A 58 -11.77 -7.29 24.76
C SER A 58 -11.02 -6.68 25.93
N GLU A 59 -11.45 -5.51 26.38
CA GLU A 59 -11.10 -4.90 27.68
C GLU A 59 -11.87 -3.58 27.78
N GLY A 60 -12.90 -3.54 28.64
CA GLY A 60 -13.62 -2.30 28.93
C GLY A 60 -15.13 -2.41 29.18
N LEU A 61 -15.61 -3.47 29.83
CA LEU A 61 -16.71 -3.36 30.81
C LEU A 61 -16.11 -3.62 32.18
#